data_AF-A0A5C7XW80-F1
#
_entry.id   AF-A0A5C7XW80-F1
#
_cell.length_a   1.000
_cell.length_b   1.000
_cell.length_c   1.000
_cell.angle_alpha   90.00
_cell.angle_beta   90.00
_cell.angle_gamma   90.00
#
_symmetry.space_group_name_H-M   'P 1'
#
loop_
_entity.id
_entity.type
_entity.pdbx_description
1 polymer ?
#
loop_
_entity_poly.entity_id
_entity_poly.type
_entity_poly.pdbx_seq_one_letter_code
_entity_poly.pdbx_strand_id
1 'polypeptide(L)'
;MSSTGAVLSPTERLDVLFGELAELAGQRNAIDGRIVEIVAEVDRDQLWGATGARSVAGLVAWKLGASEGNAKTITTVAQRSAAFPRCVGRLQQGRLSLDQVGVIAA
;
A
#
# COMPACT_ATOMS: atom_id res chain seq x y z
N MET A 1 24.82 38.71 -5.65
CA MET A 1 25.72 37.58 -5.30
C MET A 1 25.12 36.33 -5.91
N SER A 2 25.60 35.91 -7.08
CA SER A 2 25.14 34.67 -7.71
C SER A 2 25.73 33.49 -6.95
N SER A 3 24.86 32.71 -6.33
CA SER A 3 25.20 31.39 -5.81
C SER A 3 25.45 30.46 -6.99
N THR A 4 26.72 30.21 -7.31
CA THR A 4 27.11 29.10 -8.20
C THR A 4 26.56 27.82 -7.56
N GLY A 5 25.55 27.20 -8.18
CA GLY A 5 25.00 25.93 -7.69
C GLY A 5 26.10 24.88 -7.68
N ALA A 6 26.57 24.49 -6.50
CA ALA A 6 27.55 23.44 -6.36
C ALA A 6 26.96 22.15 -6.93
N VAL A 7 27.68 21.52 -7.87
CA VAL A 7 27.29 20.23 -8.43
C VAL A 7 27.49 19.17 -7.35
N LEU A 8 26.42 18.48 -6.96
CA LEU A 8 26.47 17.38 -5.99
C LEU A 8 27.36 16.25 -6.51
N SER A 9 28.12 15.63 -5.61
CA SER A 9 28.75 14.35 -5.88
C SER A 9 27.69 13.25 -6.10
N PRO A 10 28.03 12.14 -6.77
CA PRO A 10 27.10 11.03 -6.96
C PRO A 10 26.49 10.49 -5.66
N THR A 11 27.27 10.46 -4.57
CA THR A 11 26.82 9.99 -3.26
C THR A 11 25.82 10.97 -2.63
N GLU A 12 26.12 12.28 -2.65
CA GLU A 12 25.18 13.29 -2.15
C GLU A 12 23.87 13.29 -2.95
N ARG A 13 23.93 13.06 -4.27
CA ARG A 13 22.71 12.93 -5.08
C ARG A 13 21.91 11.68 -4.71
N LEU A 14 22.57 10.58 -4.38
CA LEU A 14 21.91 9.35 -3.94
C LEU A 14 21.17 9.55 -2.62
N ASP A 15 21.77 10.26 -1.66
CA ASP A 15 21.15 10.55 -0.37
C ASP A 15 19.86 11.37 -0.53
N VAL A 16 19.88 12.37 -1.43
CA VAL A 16 18.67 13.14 -1.78
C VAL A 16 17.58 12.22 -2.37
N LEU A 17 17.94 11.36 -3.34
CA LEU A 17 17.00 10.43 -3.96
C LEU A 17 16.44 9.41 -2.96
N PHE A 18 17.23 8.97 -1.99
CA PHE A 18 16.75 8.08 -0.92
C PHE A 18 15.79 8.79 0.02
N GLY A 19 16.00 10.07 0.33
CA GLY A 19 15.03 10.90 1.03
C GLY A 19 13.70 10.98 0.29
N GLU A 20 13.74 11.31 -1.02
CA GLU A 20 12.57 11.35 -1.90
C GLU A 20 11.84 9.99 -1.93
N LEU A 21 12.57 8.88 -2.09
CA LEU A 21 12.00 7.53 -2.08
C LEU A 21 11.38 7.16 -0.73
N ALA A 22 11.99 7.55 0.39
CA ALA A 22 11.45 7.26 1.72
C ALA A 22 10.12 7.99 1.96
N GLU A 23 10.01 9.24 1.52
CA GLU A 23 8.76 10.00 1.58
C GLU A 23 7.68 9.36 0.71
N LEU A 24 7.99 9.07 -0.56
CA LEU A 24 7.08 8.41 -1.49
C LEU A 24 6.66 7.01 -0.98
N ALA A 25 7.56 6.27 -0.36
CA ALA A 25 7.25 4.98 0.24
C ALA A 25 6.25 5.11 1.39
N GLY A 26 6.43 6.11 2.27
CA GLY A 26 5.47 6.40 3.33
C GLY A 26 4.08 6.74 2.79
N GLN A 27 4.03 7.56 1.74
CA GLN A 27 2.77 7.90 1.05
C GLN A 27 2.11 6.68 0.42
N ARG A 28 2.87 5.87 -0.32
CA ARG A 28 2.38 4.62 -0.94
C ARG A 28 1.82 3.66 0.10
N ASN A 29 2.53 3.48 1.21
CA ASN A 29 2.10 2.62 2.31
C ASN A 29 0.77 3.10 2.92
N ALA A 30 0.62 4.41 3.13
CA ALA A 30 -0.63 4.99 3.64
C ALA A 30 -1.80 4.79 2.65
N ILE A 31 -1.54 4.97 1.36
CA ILE A 31 -2.51 4.71 0.28
C ILE A 31 -2.93 3.23 0.29
N ASP A 32 -1.99 2.30 0.36
CA ASP A 32 -2.27 0.87 0.48
C ASP A 32 -3.12 0.56 1.73
N GLY A 33 -2.84 1.24 2.85
CA GLY A 33 -3.65 1.13 4.06
C GLY A 33 -5.10 1.57 3.89
N ARG A 34 -5.34 2.65 3.14
CA ARG A 34 -6.68 3.10 2.81
C ARG A 34 -7.37 2.15 1.82
N ILE A 35 -6.64 1.60 0.85
CA ILE A 35 -7.14 0.57 -0.07
C ILE A 35 -7.60 -0.66 0.71
N VAL A 36 -6.77 -1.17 1.63
CA VAL A 36 -7.10 -2.31 2.51
C VAL A 36 -8.38 -2.06 3.30
N GLU A 37 -8.57 -0.86 3.85
CA GLU A 37 -9.78 -0.51 4.59
C GLU A 37 -11.04 -0.53 3.71
N ILE A 38 -10.96 0.06 2.51
CA ILE A 38 -12.06 0.03 1.53
C ILE A 38 -12.37 -1.42 1.13
N VAL A 39 -11.35 -2.22 0.85
CA VAL A 39 -11.53 -3.63 0.47
C VAL A 39 -12.13 -4.44 1.62
N ALA A 40 -11.76 -4.15 2.87
CA ALA A 40 -12.32 -4.81 4.05
C ALA A 40 -13.80 -4.50 4.21
N GLU A 41 -14.23 -3.28 3.91
CA GLU A 41 -15.65 -2.89 3.86
C GLU A 41 -16.39 -3.60 2.73
N VAL A 42 -15.84 -3.55 1.52
CA VAL A 42 -16.42 -4.22 0.34
C VAL A 42 -16.61 -5.73 0.56
N ASP A 43 -15.66 -6.40 1.21
CA ASP A 43 -15.75 -7.83 1.52
C ASP A 43 -16.75 -8.10 2.65
N ARG A 44 -16.61 -7.43 3.80
CA ARG A 44 -17.48 -7.66 4.97
C ARG A 44 -18.96 -7.44 4.63
N ASP A 45 -19.26 -6.39 3.87
CA ASP A 45 -20.62 -6.01 3.52
C ASP A 45 -21.07 -6.66 2.18
N GLN A 46 -20.23 -7.55 1.61
CA GLN A 46 -20.47 -8.32 0.38
C GLN A 46 -20.84 -7.44 -0.85
N LEU A 47 -20.37 -6.19 -0.88
CA LEU A 47 -20.69 -5.21 -1.91
C LEU A 47 -20.15 -5.60 -3.30
N TRP A 48 -19.09 -6.42 -3.34
CA TRP A 48 -18.50 -6.91 -4.59
C TRP A 48 -19.47 -7.74 -5.45
N GLY A 49 -20.53 -8.31 -4.86
CA GLY A 49 -21.56 -9.05 -5.60
C GLY A 49 -22.28 -8.19 -6.64
N ALA A 50 -22.37 -6.87 -6.42
CA ALA A 50 -23.00 -5.94 -7.36
C ALA A 50 -22.15 -5.68 -8.62
N THR A 51 -20.88 -6.11 -8.66
CA THR A 51 -19.96 -5.76 -9.75
C THR A 51 -19.78 -6.86 -10.80
N GLY A 52 -20.36 -8.04 -10.58
CA GLY A 52 -20.13 -9.22 -11.42
C GLY A 52 -18.72 -9.84 -11.31
N ALA A 53 -17.92 -9.41 -10.32
CA ALA A 53 -16.64 -10.06 -10.05
C ALA A 53 -16.87 -11.47 -9.49
N ARG A 54 -15.94 -12.40 -9.75
CA ARG A 54 -16.01 -13.79 -9.24
C ARG A 54 -15.41 -13.97 -7.84
N SER A 55 -14.67 -12.97 -7.36
CA SER A 55 -14.08 -12.91 -6.02
C SER A 55 -13.64 -11.48 -5.70
N VAL A 56 -13.42 -11.18 -4.42
CA VAL A 56 -12.86 -9.89 -3.96
C VAL A 56 -11.48 -9.65 -4.56
N ALA A 57 -10.58 -10.65 -4.54
CA ALA A 57 -9.26 -10.52 -5.16
C ALA A 57 -9.36 -10.25 -6.67
N GLY A 58 -10.33 -10.85 -7.36
CA GLY A 58 -10.61 -10.54 -8.77
C GLY A 58 -11.10 -9.11 -9.00
N LEU A 59 -11.96 -8.60 -8.10
CA LEU A 59 -12.39 -7.21 -8.12
C LEU A 59 -11.20 -6.25 -7.90
N VAL A 60 -10.35 -6.52 -6.92
CA VAL A 60 -9.16 -5.71 -6.59
C VAL A 60 -8.18 -5.69 -7.77
N ALA A 61 -7.87 -6.85 -8.35
CA ALA A 61 -6.99 -6.95 -9.51
C ALA A 61 -7.53 -6.09 -10.68
N TRP A 62 -8.82 -6.18 -10.97
CA TRP A 62 -9.45 -5.39 -12.02
C TRP A 62 -9.46 -3.88 -11.74
N LYS A 63 -9.93 -3.47 -10.56
CA LYS A 63 -10.14 -2.04 -10.26
C LYS A 63 -8.83 -1.28 -10.05
N LEU A 64 -7.80 -1.94 -9.53
CA LEU A 64 -6.51 -1.31 -9.27
C LEU A 64 -5.47 -1.56 -10.36
N GLY A 65 -5.79 -2.38 -11.37
CA GLY A 65 -4.80 -2.82 -12.37
C GLY A 65 -3.64 -3.58 -11.75
N ALA A 66 -3.90 -4.32 -10.66
CA ALA A 66 -2.88 -5.01 -9.89
C ALA A 66 -2.64 -6.44 -10.42
N SER A 67 -1.42 -6.94 -10.24
CA SER A 67 -1.14 -8.37 -10.45
C SER A 67 -1.97 -9.23 -9.51
N GLU A 68 -2.19 -10.49 -9.89
CA GLU A 68 -2.95 -11.45 -9.06
C GLU A 68 -2.32 -11.60 -7.66
N GLY A 69 -0.98 -11.67 -7.59
CA GLY A 69 -0.26 -11.77 -6.31
C GLY A 69 -0.52 -10.56 -5.42
N ASN A 70 -0.42 -9.34 -5.96
CA ASN A 70 -0.66 -8.13 -5.18
C ASN A 70 -2.13 -8.02 -4.73
N ALA A 71 -3.07 -8.33 -5.62
CA ALA A 71 -4.49 -8.32 -5.29
C ALA A 71 -4.85 -9.33 -4.18
N LYS A 72 -4.21 -10.51 -4.18
CA LYS A 72 -4.32 -11.50 -3.10
C LYS A 72 -3.79 -10.93 -1.79
N THR A 73 -2.59 -10.33 -1.78
CA THR A 73 -2.03 -9.71 -0.57
C THR A 73 -2.97 -8.66 0.02
N ILE A 74 -3.48 -7.73 -0.80
CA ILE A 74 -4.46 -6.70 -0.36
C ILE A 74 -5.69 -7.36 0.26
N THR A 75 -6.26 -8.35 -0.43
CA THR A 75 -7.49 -9.04 0.02
C THR A 75 -7.26 -9.80 1.33
N THR A 76 -6.14 -10.51 1.47
CA THR A 76 -5.76 -11.23 2.69
C THR A 76 -5.61 -10.28 3.87
N VAL A 77 -4.92 -9.15 3.69
CA VAL A 77 -4.77 -8.14 4.76
C VAL A 77 -6.11 -7.53 5.13
N ALA A 78 -6.97 -7.23 4.15
CA ALA A 78 -8.31 -6.71 4.38
C ALA A 78 -9.18 -7.67 5.21
N GLN A 79 -9.19 -8.95 4.85
CA GLN A 79 -9.94 -10.01 5.54
C GLN A 79 -9.50 -10.23 6.99
N ARG A 80 -8.21 -10.05 7.27
CA ARG A 80 -7.63 -10.23 8.61
C ARG A 80 -7.39 -8.93 9.37
N SER A 81 -7.86 -7.80 8.84
CA SER A 81 -7.60 -6.48 9.40
C SER A 81 -8.01 -6.35 10.88
N ALA A 82 -9.16 -6.93 11.25
CA ALA A 82 -9.66 -6.94 12.62
C ALA A 82 -8.78 -7.74 13.60
N ALA A 83 -8.03 -8.73 13.12
CA ALA A 83 -7.12 -9.53 13.96
C ALA A 83 -5.80 -8.80 14.25
N PHE A 84 -5.42 -7.83 13.41
CA PHE A 84 -4.14 -7.10 13.52
C PHE A 84 -4.30 -5.58 13.47
N PRO A 85 -5.11 -4.98 14.37
CA PRO A 85 -5.45 -3.56 14.29
C PRO A 85 -4.22 -2.64 14.39
N ARG A 86 -3.19 -3.05 15.14
CA ARG A 86 -1.92 -2.30 15.23
C ARG A 86 -1.12 -2.31 13.94
N CYS A 87 -1.12 -3.43 13.21
CA CYS A 87 -0.39 -3.57 11.95
C CYS A 87 -1.07 -2.75 10.85
N VAL A 88 -2.40 -2.86 10.73
CA VAL A 88 -3.19 -2.08 9.78
C VAL A 88 -3.13 -0.60 10.09
N GLY A 89 -3.22 -0.20 11.37
CA GLY A 89 -3.06 1.20 11.75
C GLY A 89 -1.69 1.77 11.40
N ARG A 90 -0.61 0.98 11.50
CA ARG A 90 0.73 1.41 11.06
C ARG A 90 0.86 1.48 9.55
N LEU A 91 0.19 0.60 8.79
CA LEU A 91 0.11 0.69 7.34
C LEU A 91 -0.60 1.98 6.91
N GLN A 92 -1.76 2.29 7.48
CA GLN A 92 -2.49 3.54 7.23
C GLN A 92 -1.69 4.81 7.58
N GLN A 93 -0.80 4.73 8.58
CA GLN A 93 0.13 5.81 8.94
C GLN A 93 1.39 5.87 8.05
N GLY A 94 1.51 5.01 7.05
CA GLY A 94 2.67 4.91 6.16
C GLY A 94 3.92 4.26 6.79
N ARG A 95 3.80 3.72 8.01
CA ARG A 95 4.94 3.21 8.81
C ARG A 95 5.28 1.74 8.56
N LEU A 96 4.37 0.97 7.96
CA LEU A 96 4.61 -0.39 7.48
C LEU A 96 4.20 -0.46 6.02
N SER A 97 4.89 -1.27 5.21
CA SER A 97 4.46 -1.55 3.85
C SER A 97 3.39 -2.65 3.79
N LEU A 98 2.63 -2.66 2.70
CA LEU A 98 1.66 -3.72 2.43
C LEU A 98 2.32 -5.11 2.46
N ASP A 99 3.51 -5.25 1.87
CA ASP A 99 4.25 -6.52 1.85
C ASP A 99 4.59 -7.02 3.26
N GLN A 100 5.02 -6.12 4.15
CA GLN A 100 5.32 -6.48 5.55
C GLN A 100 4.07 -6.93 6.30
N VAL A 101 2.96 -6.22 6.13
CA VAL A 101 1.68 -6.60 6.76
C VAL A 101 1.12 -7.87 6.14
N GLY A 102 1.32 -8.06 4.83
CA GLY A 102 0.94 -9.27 4.09
C GLY A 102 1.57 -10.53 4.66
N VAL A 103 2.85 -10.49 5.06
CA VAL A 103 3.51 -11.62 5.73
C VAL A 103 2.87 -11.94 7.08
N ILE A 104 2.47 -10.92 7.84
CA ILE A 104 1.81 -11.10 9.15
C ILE A 104 0.38 -11.65 8.98
N ALA A 105 -0.29 -11.23 7.91
CA ALA A 105 -1.64 -11.63 7.57
C ALA A 105 -1.73 -12.93 6.74
N ALA A 106 -0.61 -13.56 6.39
CA ALA A 106 -0.61 -14.85 5.70
C ALA A 106 -1.03 -16.02 6.61
#